data_AF-E9HLL2-F1
#
_entry.id   AF-E9HLL2-F1
#
_cell.length_a   1.000
_cell.length_b   1.000
_cell.length_c   1.000
_cell.angle_alpha   90.00
_cell.angle_beta   90.00
_cell.angle_gamma   90.00
#
_symmetry.space_group_name_H-M   'P 1'
#
loop_
_entity.id
_entity.type
_entity.pdbx_description
1 polymer ?
#
loop_
_entity_poly.entity_id
_entity_poly.type
_entity_poly.pdbx_seq_one_letter_code
_entity_poly.pdbx_strand_id
1 'polypeptide(L)'
;MFAKTRTFFLESSRKRIFVLSVMGVQSSGKSTLLNTMFGIQMRTSVGQCTRGVNMQLLAVDGRPEYDYILLLDTDGTRAPEYYGLPGSEKRDNQMATLSILLADATIVVTPGENDAAIKEILPIVLLAYQGSKLAEDNGGRLSSRMFFVYNRIC
;
A
#
# COMPACT_ATOMS: atom_id res chain seq x y z
N MET A 1 -7.81 -19.05 -17.69
CA MET A 1 -7.43 -18.09 -18.74
C MET A 1 -5.93 -17.88 -18.62
N PHE A 2 -5.15 -18.29 -19.62
CA PHE A 2 -3.70 -18.42 -19.52
C PHE A 2 -3.00 -17.06 -19.45
N ALA A 3 -2.15 -16.87 -18.43
CA ALA A 3 -1.20 -15.77 -18.39
C ALA A 3 -0.17 -15.99 -19.51
N LYS A 4 -0.25 -15.21 -20.59
CA LYS A 4 0.82 -15.15 -21.58
C LYS A 4 1.99 -14.41 -20.96
N THR A 5 3.06 -15.12 -20.67
CA THR A 5 4.38 -14.53 -20.42
C THR A 5 4.84 -13.83 -21.69
N ARG A 6 4.57 -12.53 -21.81
CA ARG A 6 5.18 -11.68 -22.83
C ARG A 6 6.57 -11.29 -22.33
N THR A 7 7.60 -11.68 -23.08
CA THR A 7 8.94 -11.15 -22.95
C THR A 7 8.89 -9.64 -23.22
N PHE A 8 9.12 -8.83 -22.19
CA PHE A 8 9.16 -7.38 -22.33
C PHE A 8 10.51 -6.98 -22.93
N PHE A 9 10.52 -6.52 -24.18
CA PHE A 9 11.60 -5.69 -24.68
C PHE A 9 11.52 -4.35 -23.95
N LEU A 10 12.56 -4.00 -23.18
CA LEU A 10 12.70 -2.68 -22.56
C LEU A 10 13.05 -1.67 -23.67
N GLU A 11 12.02 -1.20 -24.36
CA GLU A 11 12.12 -0.05 -25.24
C GLU A 11 12.43 1.20 -24.40
N SER A 12 13.36 2.05 -24.86
CA SER A 12 14.02 3.15 -24.15
C SER A 12 13.11 4.30 -23.68
N SER A 13 11.79 4.14 -23.71
CA SER A 13 10.82 5.10 -23.19
C SER A 13 10.63 4.89 -21.68
N ARG A 14 10.70 5.98 -20.90
CA ARG A 14 10.44 5.96 -19.47
C ARG A 14 8.99 5.51 -19.24
N LYS A 15 8.83 4.28 -18.72
CA LYS A 15 7.51 3.72 -18.41
C LYS A 15 6.85 4.50 -17.28
N ARG A 16 5.55 4.75 -17.43
CA ARG A 16 4.70 5.45 -16.45
C ARG A 16 4.03 4.41 -15.57
N ILE A 17 4.31 4.47 -14.29
CA ILE A 17 3.83 3.52 -13.29
C ILE A 17 2.92 4.27 -12.34
N PHE A 18 1.72 3.73 -12.14
CA PHE A 18 0.83 4.16 -11.06
C PHE A 18 1.05 3.29 -9.83
N VAL A 19 1.41 3.87 -8.69
CA VAL A 19 1.60 3.15 -7.44
C VAL A 19 0.32 3.21 -6.62
N LEU A 20 -0.36 2.06 -6.50
CA LEU A 20 -1.52 1.89 -5.63
C LEU A 20 -1.12 1.08 -4.40
N SER A 21 -1.25 1.69 -3.23
CA SER A 21 -0.95 1.07 -1.95
C SER A 21 -2.20 0.72 -1.17
N VAL A 22 -2.14 -0.32 -0.36
CA VAL A 22 -3.17 -0.64 0.65
C VAL A 22 -2.53 -0.74 2.03
N MET A 23 -3.13 -0.07 3.01
CA MET A 23 -2.73 -0.11 4.40
C MET A 23 -3.93 -0.31 5.33
N GLY A 24 -3.66 -0.71 6.57
CA GLY A 24 -4.68 -0.99 7.56
C GLY A 24 -4.19 -2.02 8.57
N VAL A 25 -4.94 -2.20 9.65
CA VAL A 25 -4.58 -3.15 10.71
C VAL A 25 -4.43 -4.58 10.17
N GLN A 26 -3.73 -5.43 10.92
CA GLN A 26 -3.61 -6.84 10.55
C GLN A 26 -4.96 -7.51 10.38
N SER A 27 -5.04 -8.42 9.40
CA SER A 27 -6.25 -9.17 9.07
C SER A 27 -7.47 -8.32 8.66
N SER A 28 -7.29 -7.06 8.23
CA SER A 28 -8.39 -6.20 7.75
C SER A 28 -8.91 -6.51 6.34
N GLY A 29 -8.35 -7.50 5.65
CA GLY A 29 -8.75 -7.90 4.29
C GLY A 29 -8.03 -7.15 3.16
N LYS A 30 -6.88 -6.52 3.42
CA LYS A 30 -6.08 -5.77 2.43
C LYS A 30 -5.76 -6.55 1.15
N SER A 31 -5.07 -7.69 1.29
CA SER A 31 -4.71 -8.54 0.15
C SER A 31 -5.96 -9.10 -0.54
N THR A 32 -7.01 -9.41 0.21
CA THR A 32 -8.31 -9.85 -0.35
C THR A 32 -8.94 -8.76 -1.21
N LEU A 33 -8.90 -7.50 -0.76
CA LEU A 33 -9.40 -6.35 -1.51
C LEU A 33 -8.65 -6.21 -2.83
N LEU A 34 -7.32 -6.21 -2.81
CA LEU A 34 -6.52 -6.11 -4.04
C LEU A 34 -6.72 -7.31 -4.97
N ASN A 35 -6.73 -8.53 -4.43
CA ASN A 35 -7.00 -9.74 -5.19
C ASN A 35 -8.36 -9.67 -5.90
N THR A 36 -9.38 -9.15 -5.21
CA THR A 36 -10.73 -9.00 -5.75
C THR A 36 -10.80 -7.89 -6.81
N MET A 37 -10.21 -6.73 -6.54
CA MET A 37 -10.23 -5.57 -7.45
C MET A 37 -9.52 -5.85 -8.78
N PHE A 38 -8.41 -6.60 -8.74
CA PHE A 38 -7.55 -6.80 -9.91
C PHE A 38 -7.61 -8.22 -10.47
N GLY A 39 -8.35 -9.15 -9.86
CA GLY A 39 -8.44 -10.54 -10.31
C GLY A 39 -7.10 -11.30 -10.21
N ILE A 40 -6.32 -10.99 -9.17
CA ILE A 40 -4.96 -11.51 -8.96
C ILE A 40 -4.87 -12.41 -7.72
N GLN A 41 -3.72 -13.06 -7.55
CA GLN A 41 -3.38 -13.82 -6.35
C GLN A 41 -2.04 -13.34 -5.81
N MET A 42 -2.06 -12.31 -4.97
CA MET A 42 -0.89 -11.87 -4.23
C MET A 42 -0.39 -13.00 -3.32
N ARG A 43 0.94 -13.20 -3.29
CA ARG A 43 1.58 -14.20 -2.42
C ARG A 43 1.39 -13.81 -0.95
N THR A 44 0.51 -14.49 -0.24
CA THR A 44 0.41 -14.38 1.22
C THR A 44 1.18 -15.52 1.89
N SER A 45 1.73 -15.28 3.09
CA SER A 45 2.45 -16.32 3.83
C SER A 45 1.46 -17.32 4.44
N VAL A 46 1.92 -18.57 4.66
CA VAL A 46 1.13 -19.61 5.32
C VAL A 46 0.78 -19.15 6.74
N GLY A 47 -0.50 -18.94 7.04
CA GLY A 47 -0.98 -18.35 8.31
C GLY A 47 -1.69 -16.99 8.19
N GLN A 48 -1.87 -16.46 6.97
CA GLN A 48 -2.76 -15.35 6.59
C GLN A 48 -2.35 -13.91 6.89
N CYS A 49 -1.06 -13.55 6.90
CA CYS A 49 -0.65 -12.13 6.84
C CYS A 49 0.57 -11.90 5.93
N THR A 50 0.61 -10.73 5.30
CA THR A 50 1.78 -10.23 4.55
C THR A 50 2.86 -9.87 5.55
N ARG A 51 4.08 -10.40 5.42
CA ARG A 51 5.23 -9.97 6.24
C ARG A 51 6.07 -8.97 5.44
N GLY A 52 6.26 -7.77 5.98
CA GLY A 52 6.93 -6.68 5.26
C GLY A 52 6.05 -6.10 4.15
N VAL A 53 6.54 -6.13 2.91
CA VAL A 53 5.89 -5.47 1.77
C VAL A 53 5.82 -6.45 0.60
N ASN A 54 4.62 -6.73 0.14
CA ASN A 54 4.36 -7.50 -1.07
C ASN A 54 4.06 -6.55 -2.23
N MET A 55 4.71 -6.80 -3.36
CA MET A 55 4.62 -5.92 -4.52
C MET A 55 4.28 -6.71 -5.77
N GLN A 56 3.30 -6.23 -6.55
CA GLN A 56 2.93 -6.86 -7.82
C GLN A 56 2.75 -5.80 -8.92
N LEU A 57 3.50 -5.96 -10.00
CA LEU A 57 3.42 -5.09 -11.18
C LEU A 57 2.42 -5.68 -12.19
N LEU A 58 1.43 -4.89 -12.57
CA LEU A 58 0.41 -5.25 -13.55
C LEU A 58 0.54 -4.36 -14.78
N ALA A 59 0.55 -4.96 -15.97
CA ALA A 59 0.46 -4.20 -17.23
C ALA A 59 -0.94 -3.62 -17.38
N VAL A 60 -1.04 -2.39 -17.87
CA VAL A 60 -2.31 -1.73 -18.14
C VAL A 60 -2.57 -1.72 -19.64
N ASP A 61 -3.67 -2.34 -20.06
CA ASP A 61 -4.13 -2.31 -21.45
C ASP A 61 -5.18 -1.20 -21.63
N GLY A 62 -5.05 -0.40 -22.69
CA GLY A 62 -6.08 0.56 -23.11
C GLY A 62 -6.17 1.86 -22.28
N ARG A 63 -5.16 2.17 -21.45
CA ARG A 63 -5.06 3.46 -20.75
C ARG A 63 -3.81 4.23 -21.20
N PRO A 64 -3.95 5.44 -21.78
CA PRO A 64 -2.80 6.19 -22.24
C PRO A 64 -2.01 6.83 -21.11
N GLU A 65 -2.50 6.89 -19.87
CA GLU A 65 -1.87 7.61 -18.75
C GLU A 65 -0.76 6.80 -18.07
N TYR A 66 -0.92 5.48 -17.99
CA TYR A 66 -0.01 4.58 -17.28
C TYR A 66 0.22 3.32 -18.10
N ASP A 67 1.48 2.87 -18.12
CA ASP A 67 1.87 1.61 -18.75
C ASP A 67 1.73 0.44 -17.76
N TYR A 68 1.86 0.72 -16.45
CA TYR A 68 1.75 -0.26 -15.39
C TYR A 68 1.06 0.30 -14.14
N ILE A 69 0.48 -0.60 -13.34
CA ILE A 69 0.12 -0.36 -11.94
C ILE A 69 1.03 -1.21 -11.06
N LEU A 70 1.70 -0.59 -10.10
CA LEU A 70 2.42 -1.26 -9.02
C LEU A 70 1.50 -1.32 -7.80
N LEU A 71 1.08 -2.52 -7.44
CA LEU A 71 0.32 -2.78 -6.22
C LEU A 71 1.29 -2.98 -5.05
N LEU A 72 1.11 -2.19 -3.98
CA LEU A 72 1.82 -2.34 -2.71
C LEU A 72 0.85 -2.84 -1.64
N ASP A 73 1.08 -4.04 -1.14
CA ASP A 73 0.37 -4.62 0.00
C ASP A 73 1.35 -4.74 1.17
N THR A 74 1.08 -4.04 2.27
CA THR A 74 1.96 -4.03 3.43
C THR A 74 1.44 -4.90 4.56
N ASP A 75 2.37 -5.33 5.42
CA ASP A 75 2.03 -5.95 6.69
C ASP A 75 1.07 -5.07 7.48
N GLY A 76 0.17 -5.71 8.21
CA GLY A 76 -0.79 -5.01 9.03
C GLY A 76 -0.12 -4.25 10.17
N THR A 77 -0.63 -3.05 10.45
CA THR A 77 -0.31 -2.36 11.69
C THR A 77 -1.01 -3.03 12.88
N ARG A 78 -0.49 -2.81 14.08
CA ARG A 78 -1.00 -3.35 15.35
C ARG A 78 -1.12 -4.87 15.35
N ALA A 79 -0.15 -5.51 14.72
CA ALA A 79 -0.11 -6.95 14.61
C ALA A 79 0.15 -7.61 15.97
N PRO A 80 -0.71 -8.54 16.45
CA PRO A 80 -0.60 -9.10 17.80
C PRO A 80 0.75 -9.76 18.09
N GLU A 81 1.40 -10.35 17.08
CA GLU A 81 2.73 -10.97 17.21
C GLU A 81 3.85 -9.99 17.59
N TYR A 82 3.62 -8.67 17.43
CA TYR A 82 4.58 -7.64 17.79
C TYR A 82 4.16 -6.82 19.02
N TYR A 83 2.99 -7.09 19.60
CA TYR A 83 2.49 -6.30 20.72
C TYR A 83 3.43 -6.39 21.94
N GLY A 84 3.81 -5.23 22.49
CA GLY A 84 4.72 -5.16 23.64
C GLY A 84 6.20 -5.43 23.33
N LEU A 85 6.55 -5.77 22.08
CA LEU A 85 7.94 -5.90 21.67
C LEU A 85 8.59 -4.52 21.45
N PRO A 86 9.86 -4.34 21.84
CA PRO A 86 10.61 -3.13 21.52
C PRO A 86 10.63 -2.87 20.01
N GLY A 87 10.23 -1.66 19.59
CA GLY A 87 10.24 -1.24 18.18
C GLY A 87 9.02 -1.64 17.35
N SER A 88 7.98 -2.21 17.96
CA SER A 88 6.71 -2.52 17.29
C SER A 88 6.04 -1.30 16.65
N GLU A 89 5.94 -0.19 17.38
CA GLU A 89 5.44 1.10 16.87
C GLU A 89 6.30 1.62 15.70
N LYS A 90 7.62 1.48 15.81
CA LYS A 90 8.55 1.89 14.74
C LYS A 90 8.29 1.08 13.46
N ARG A 91 8.05 -0.23 13.56
CA ARG A 91 7.70 -1.08 12.41
C ARG A 91 6.42 -0.59 11.76
N ASP A 92 5.37 -0.36 12.55
CA ASP A 92 4.08 0.10 12.04
C ASP A 92 4.23 1.46 11.34
N ASN A 93 4.93 2.41 11.97
CA ASN A 93 5.23 3.74 11.42
C ASN A 93 5.99 3.65 10.10
N GLN A 94 6.97 2.74 9.99
CA GLN A 94 7.71 2.50 8.76
C GLN A 94 6.80 1.96 7.65
N MET A 95 5.93 1.00 7.96
CA MET A 95 5.00 0.44 6.97
C MET A 95 3.99 1.48 6.49
N ALA A 96 3.44 2.30 7.39
CA ALA A 96 2.52 3.37 7.02
C ALA A 96 3.21 4.48 6.21
N THR A 97 4.43 4.87 6.60
CA THR A 97 5.23 5.87 5.87
C THR A 97 5.51 5.39 4.45
N LEU A 98 5.95 4.13 4.30
CA LEU A 98 6.18 3.53 2.99
C LEU A 98 4.89 3.47 2.15
N SER A 99 3.80 3.02 2.77
CA SER A 99 2.51 2.84 2.11
C SER A 99 1.95 4.15 1.57
N ILE A 100 2.08 5.24 2.33
CA ILE A 100 1.49 6.54 1.99
C ILE A 100 2.42 7.36 1.10
N LEU A 101 3.68 7.51 1.49
CA LEU A 101 4.57 8.48 0.83
C LEU A 101 5.03 8.04 -0.57
N LEU A 102 5.10 6.73 -0.82
CA LEU A 102 5.53 6.22 -2.13
C LEU A 102 4.39 6.07 -3.14
N ALA A 103 3.13 6.19 -2.70
CA ALA A 103 1.98 5.83 -3.50
C ALA A 103 1.31 7.04 -4.15
N ASP A 104 0.91 6.93 -5.41
CA ASP A 104 0.03 7.90 -6.07
C ASP A 104 -1.38 7.89 -5.46
N ALA A 105 -1.79 6.72 -4.94
CA ALA A 105 -2.99 6.55 -4.14
C ALA A 105 -2.81 5.48 -3.07
N THR A 106 -3.39 5.71 -1.90
CA THR A 106 -3.40 4.77 -0.78
C THR A 106 -4.83 4.45 -0.37
N ILE A 107 -5.18 3.17 -0.38
CA ILE A 107 -6.42 2.67 0.21
C ILE A 107 -6.14 2.37 1.69
N VAL A 108 -6.91 2.99 2.56
CA VAL A 108 -6.84 2.79 4.00
C VAL A 108 -8.04 1.95 4.42
N VAL A 109 -7.79 0.68 4.74
CA VAL A 109 -8.83 -0.28 5.14
C VAL A 109 -9.02 -0.22 6.65
N THR A 110 -10.22 0.24 7.04
CA THR A 110 -10.63 0.40 8.43
C THR A 110 -11.69 -0.65 8.78
N PRO A 111 -11.47 -1.54 9.75
CA PRO A 111 -12.52 -2.42 10.24
C PRO A 111 -13.53 -1.64 11.08
N GLY A 112 -14.82 -1.80 10.76
CA GLY A 112 -15.91 -1.02 11.34
C GLY A 112 -15.69 0.49 11.11
N GLU A 113 -15.98 1.29 12.12
CA GLU A 113 -15.74 2.74 12.16
C GLU A 113 -14.55 3.10 13.09
N ASN A 114 -13.64 2.15 13.34
CA ASN A 114 -12.52 2.33 14.26
C ASN A 114 -11.29 2.93 13.55
N ASP A 115 -11.22 4.26 13.52
CA ASP A 115 -10.14 5.02 12.90
C ASP A 115 -8.91 5.27 13.80
N ALA A 116 -8.84 4.65 14.98
CA ALA A 116 -7.78 4.91 15.97
C ALA A 116 -6.38 4.66 15.42
N ALA A 117 -6.19 3.59 14.63
CA ALA A 117 -4.89 3.27 14.04
C ALA A 117 -4.41 4.35 13.06
N ILE A 118 -5.35 4.94 12.30
CA ILE A 118 -5.05 5.98 11.32
C ILE A 118 -4.74 7.30 12.03
N LYS A 119 -5.57 7.66 13.03
CA LYS A 119 -5.38 8.88 13.83
C LYS A 119 -4.04 8.93 14.54
N GLU A 120 -3.53 7.78 14.97
CA GLU A 120 -2.22 7.67 15.60
C GLU A 120 -1.07 7.76 14.59
N ILE A 121 -1.20 7.07 13.45
CA ILE A 121 -0.07 6.88 12.52
C ILE A 121 0.09 8.01 11.50
N LEU A 122 -1.02 8.60 11.06
CA LEU A 122 -1.00 9.64 10.02
C LEU A 122 -0.19 10.88 10.44
N PRO A 123 -0.30 11.40 11.69
CA PRO A 123 0.56 12.48 12.16
C PRO A 123 2.05 12.14 12.08
N ILE A 124 2.43 10.89 12.37
CA ILE A 124 3.82 10.44 12.31
C ILE A 124 4.32 10.40 10.86
N VAL A 125 3.48 9.93 9.93
CA VAL A 125 3.80 9.95 8.50
C VAL A 125 3.95 11.38 7.98
N LEU A 126 3.08 12.30 8.39
CA LEU A 126 3.16 13.71 8.02
C LEU A 126 4.41 14.37 8.61
N LEU A 127 4.79 14.04 9.85
CA LEU A 127 6.02 14.52 10.46
C LEU A 127 7.25 13.97 9.72
N ALA A 128 7.26 12.70 9.32
CA ALA A 128 8.33 12.12 8.51
C ALA A 128 8.41 12.74 7.11
N TYR A 129 7.26 13.18 6.58
CA TYR A 129 7.19 13.88 5.30
C TYR A 129 7.75 15.30 5.39
N GLN A 130 7.48 16.01 6.50
CA GLN A 130 7.99 17.35 6.73
C GLN A 130 9.52 17.39 6.69
N GLY A 131 10.08 18.26 5.85
CA GLY A 131 11.52 18.38 5.66
C GLY A 131 12.18 17.24 4.88
N SER A 132 11.38 16.32 4.31
CA SER A 132 11.90 15.35 3.36
C SER A 132 12.09 15.98 1.97
N LYS A 133 13.05 15.46 1.20
CA LYS A 133 13.22 15.83 -0.20
C LYS A 133 11.95 15.60 -1.03
N LEU A 134 11.17 14.57 -0.69
CA LEU A 134 9.89 14.30 -1.33
C LEU A 134 8.88 15.45 -1.10
N ALA A 135 8.90 16.08 0.08
CA ALA A 135 8.08 17.25 0.34
C ALA A 135 8.57 18.48 -0.43
N GLU A 136 9.87 18.68 -0.53
CA GLU A 136 10.45 19.76 -1.34
C GLU A 136 10.05 19.61 -2.82
N ASP A 137 10.23 18.42 -3.38
CA ASP A 137 9.93 18.09 -4.78
C ASP A 137 8.43 18.26 -5.11
N ASN A 138 7.55 18.06 -4.12
CA ASN A 138 6.09 18.19 -4.28
C ASN A 138 5.52 19.53 -3.76
N GLY A 139 6.36 20.52 -3.47
CA GLY A 139 5.90 21.84 -3.00
C GLY A 139 5.16 21.79 -1.65
N GLY A 140 5.56 20.89 -0.78
CA GLY A 140 5.01 20.69 0.58
C GLY A 140 3.67 19.96 0.61
N ARG A 141 3.09 19.60 -0.54
CA ARG A 141 1.81 18.87 -0.61
C ARG A 141 2.05 17.39 -0.66
N LEU A 142 1.32 16.60 0.12
CA LEU A 142 1.32 15.16 -0.02
C LEU A 142 0.69 14.80 -1.38
N SER A 143 1.42 14.09 -2.23
CA SER A 143 0.97 13.69 -3.57
C SER A 143 -0.04 12.52 -3.53
N SER A 144 0.03 11.68 -2.50
CA SER A 144 -0.81 10.50 -2.36
C SER A 144 -2.28 10.86 -2.11
N ARG A 145 -3.17 10.32 -2.93
CA ARG A 145 -4.62 10.38 -2.70
C ARG A 145 -5.05 9.27 -1.75
N MET A 146 -5.72 9.61 -0.66
CA MET A 146 -6.20 8.63 0.32
C MET A 146 -7.67 8.27 0.11
N PHE A 147 -7.96 6.97 0.07
CA PHE A 147 -9.31 6.42 0.00
C PHE A 147 -9.58 5.61 1.27
N PHE A 148 -10.56 6.03 2.08
CA PHE A 148 -10.93 5.31 3.29
C PHE A 148 -12.03 4.29 2.97
N VAL A 149 -11.74 3.02 3.23
CA VAL A 149 -12.67 1.90 3.02
C VAL A 149 -13.03 1.32 4.37
N TYR A 150 -14.29 1.52 4.78
CA TYR A 150 -14.84 0.98 6.03
C TYR A 150 -15.42 -0.41 5.79
N ASN A 151 -14.76 -1.44 6.29
CA ASN A 151 -15.20 -2.82 6.15
C ASN A 151 -16.07 -3.21 7.36
N ARG A 152 -17.34 -3.56 7.14
CA ARG A 152 -18.28 -3.98 8.20
C ARG A 152 -18.30 -5.48 8.49
N ILE A 153 -17.42 -6.26 7.86
CA ILE A 153 -17.37 -7.70 8.05
C ILE A 153 -16.46 -8.00 9.24
N CYS A 154 -17.08 -8.25 10.40
CA CYS A 154 -16.48 -8.90 11.56
C CYS A 154 -16.58 -10.43 11.42
#